data_AF-M4VAP5-F1
#
_entry.id   AF-M4VAP5-F1
#
_cell.length_a   1.000
_cell.length_b   1.000
_cell.length_c   1.000
_cell.angle_alpha   90.00
_cell.angle_beta   90.00
_cell.angle_gamma   90.00
#
_symmetry.space_group_name_H-M   'P 1'
#
loop_
_entity.id
_entity.type
_entity.pdbx_description
1 polymer ?
#
loop_
_entity_poly.entity_id
_entity_poly.type
_entity_poly.pdbx_seq_one_letter_code
_entity_poly.pdbx_strand_id
1 'polypeptide(L)'
;MKIQHVLKSNFRIALIILSLIPNLVWATTASAACWQQENNPVTGKRYSSATEYQAHLNFWAGKMPIIPNPLNLVNGYNLYKSELPKMRGLSNDKVKHCYAGCRIAQETSQNTANYMGWYKERQDLIDCNPNTRFEHQDYIATAYGAKIKTNSSADCVHTCEQAWKSK
;
A
#
# COMPACT_ATOMS: atom_id res chain seq x y z
N MET A 1 48.04 -39.03 33.15
CA MET A 1 47.79 -38.45 31.81
C MET A 1 47.55 -39.60 30.83
N LYS A 2 46.28 -39.88 30.51
CA LYS A 2 45.86 -40.91 29.54
C LYS A 2 44.72 -40.32 28.71
N ILE A 3 45.06 -39.93 27.49
CA ILE A 3 44.15 -39.60 26.40
C ILE A 3 43.93 -40.91 25.66
N GLN A 4 42.70 -41.43 25.62
CA GLN A 4 42.16 -42.26 24.54
C GLN A 4 40.73 -42.73 24.90
N HIS A 5 39.90 -42.83 23.86
CA HIS A 5 38.50 -43.25 23.83
C HIS A 5 37.46 -42.18 24.20
N VAL A 6 36.99 -41.42 23.20
CA VAL A 6 35.59 -41.47 22.68
C VAL A 6 35.58 -40.78 21.31
N LEU A 7 35.96 -41.51 20.25
CA LEU A 7 35.68 -41.13 18.86
C LEU A 7 35.04 -42.36 18.21
N LYS A 8 33.71 -42.44 18.23
CA LYS A 8 32.86 -43.32 17.39
C LYS A 8 31.38 -43.20 17.83
N SER A 9 30.74 -42.14 17.37
CA SER A 9 29.27 -41.92 17.26
C SER A 9 29.13 -40.42 17.16
N ASN A 10 28.97 -39.82 15.98
CA ASN A 10 27.63 -39.61 15.42
C ASN A 10 27.73 -39.31 13.92
N PHE A 11 28.35 -40.20 13.15
CA PHE A 11 28.40 -40.15 11.68
C PHE A 11 27.08 -40.65 11.04
N ARG A 12 25.92 -40.23 11.58
CA ARG A 12 24.57 -40.55 11.09
C ARG A 12 23.57 -39.40 11.31
N ILE A 13 24.02 -38.16 11.24
CA ILE A 13 23.14 -36.97 11.15
C ILE A 13 23.60 -36.14 9.95
N ALA A 14 23.69 -36.79 8.79
CA ALA A 14 24.07 -36.16 7.52
C ALA A 14 23.23 -36.70 6.35
N LEU A 15 21.99 -37.07 6.64
CA LEU A 15 20.97 -37.50 5.69
C LEU A 15 19.64 -37.43 6.46
N ILE A 16 18.57 -36.85 5.88
CA ILE A 16 17.29 -36.47 6.54
C ILE A 16 17.25 -35.04 7.09
N ILE A 17 17.63 -34.02 6.30
CA ILE A 17 16.95 -32.70 6.30
C ILE A 17 16.91 -32.20 4.85
N LEU A 18 16.41 -33.04 3.93
CA LEU A 18 16.24 -32.68 2.51
C LEU A 18 14.93 -33.24 1.95
N SER A 19 13.85 -33.17 2.74
CA SER A 19 12.53 -33.70 2.37
C SER A 19 11.34 -32.97 3.02
N LEU A 20 11.53 -31.73 3.52
CA LEU A 20 10.51 -31.02 4.29
C LEU A 20 10.09 -29.65 3.73
N ILE A 21 10.07 -29.44 2.42
CA ILE A 21 9.13 -28.44 1.87
C ILE A 21 8.58 -28.90 0.51
N PRO A 22 7.70 -29.92 0.46
CA PRO A 22 6.79 -30.03 -0.67
C PRO A 22 5.75 -28.91 -0.55
N ASN A 23 5.61 -28.10 -1.61
CA ASN A 23 4.44 -27.26 -1.90
C ASN A 23 4.23 -26.01 -1.01
N LEU A 24 5.16 -25.05 -1.06
CA LEU A 24 4.80 -23.62 -0.92
C LEU A 24 4.16 -23.12 -2.24
N VAL A 25 3.09 -23.76 -2.68
CA VAL A 25 2.13 -23.18 -3.63
C VAL A 25 0.86 -22.92 -2.84
N TRP A 26 0.94 -21.97 -1.92
CA TRP A 26 -0.27 -21.32 -1.40
C TRP A 26 -0.71 -20.35 -2.49
N ALA A 27 -1.25 -20.90 -3.59
CA ALA A 27 -2.10 -20.14 -4.47
C ALA A 27 -3.26 -19.66 -3.60
N THR A 28 -3.23 -18.37 -3.30
CA THR A 28 -4.14 -17.68 -2.39
C THR A 28 -5.57 -17.81 -2.90
N THR A 29 -6.32 -18.75 -2.35
CA THR A 29 -7.76 -18.90 -2.57
C THR A 29 -8.57 -17.68 -2.09
N ALA A 30 -7.93 -16.72 -1.42
CA ALA A 30 -8.49 -15.42 -1.08
C ALA A 30 -8.95 -14.62 -2.32
N SER A 31 -8.36 -14.80 -3.51
CA SER A 31 -8.76 -14.06 -4.72
C SER A 31 -10.07 -14.54 -5.34
N ALA A 32 -10.54 -15.75 -5.04
CA ALA A 32 -11.67 -16.36 -5.74
C ALA A 32 -13.02 -15.71 -5.40
N ALA A 33 -13.13 -14.98 -4.29
CA ALA A 33 -14.38 -14.35 -3.83
C ALA A 33 -14.34 -12.80 -3.80
N CYS A 34 -13.17 -12.16 -3.69
CA CYS A 34 -13.10 -10.71 -3.51
C CYS A 34 -13.64 -9.92 -4.70
N TRP A 35 -13.40 -10.39 -5.93
CA TRP A 35 -13.95 -9.77 -7.14
C TRP A 35 -15.48 -9.68 -7.15
N GLN A 36 -16.18 -10.54 -6.40
CA GLN A 36 -17.65 -10.52 -6.27
C GLN A 36 -18.16 -9.45 -5.30
N GLN A 37 -17.27 -8.91 -4.47
CA GLN A 37 -17.58 -7.88 -3.46
C GLN A 37 -17.06 -6.51 -3.88
N GLU A 38 -16.00 -6.49 -4.69
CA GLU A 38 -15.39 -5.27 -5.20
C GLU A 38 -16.10 -4.71 -6.43
N ASN A 39 -16.08 -3.38 -6.57
CA ASN A 39 -16.56 -2.69 -7.75
C ASN A 39 -15.42 -2.41 -8.73
N ASN A 40 -15.67 -2.60 -10.02
CA ASN A 40 -14.82 -2.09 -11.07
C ASN A 40 -14.93 -0.55 -11.09
N PRO A 41 -13.83 0.19 -10.90
CA PRO A 41 -13.86 1.66 -10.84
C PRO A 41 -14.23 2.34 -12.16
N VAL A 42 -14.12 1.64 -13.28
CA VAL A 42 -14.49 2.14 -14.61
C VAL A 42 -16.00 2.07 -14.82
N THR A 43 -16.64 0.98 -14.39
CA THR A 43 -18.06 0.73 -14.66
C THR A 43 -18.98 1.07 -13.48
N GLY A 44 -18.41 1.19 -12.27
CA GLY A 44 -19.16 1.36 -11.02
C GLY A 44 -19.96 0.12 -10.60
N LYS A 45 -19.81 -1.01 -11.30
CA LYS A 45 -20.49 -2.28 -11.01
C LYS A 45 -19.47 -3.29 -10.48
N ARG A 46 -19.96 -4.37 -9.86
CA ARG A 46 -19.11 -5.51 -9.49
C ARG A 46 -18.33 -6.04 -10.69
N TYR A 47 -17.13 -6.56 -10.44
CA TYR A 47 -16.38 -7.24 -11.51
C TYR A 47 -17.21 -8.38 -12.09
N SER A 48 -17.13 -8.54 -13.41
CA SER A 48 -17.85 -9.59 -14.12
C SER A 48 -17.18 -10.96 -14.00
N SER A 49 -15.89 -10.98 -13.67
CA SER A 49 -15.10 -12.20 -13.51
C SER A 49 -13.85 -11.98 -12.66
N ALA A 50 -13.30 -13.08 -12.12
CA ALA A 50 -11.99 -13.08 -11.48
C ALA A 50 -10.86 -12.64 -12.42
N THR A 51 -10.95 -12.96 -13.72
CA THR A 51 -9.95 -12.58 -14.73
C THR A 51 -9.88 -11.07 -14.92
N GLU A 52 -11.04 -10.39 -14.98
CA GLU A 52 -11.12 -8.93 -15.09
C GLU A 52 -10.50 -8.26 -13.86
N TYR A 53 -10.85 -8.74 -12.67
CA TYR A 53 -10.29 -8.23 -11.42
C TYR A 53 -8.77 -8.45 -11.34
N GLN A 54 -8.28 -9.64 -11.69
CA GLN A 54 -6.84 -9.92 -11.71
C GLN A 54 -6.09 -9.05 -12.72
N ALA A 55 -6.69 -8.78 -13.89
CA ALA A 55 -6.11 -7.85 -14.86
C ALA A 55 -5.98 -6.44 -14.27
N HIS A 56 -6.97 -5.98 -13.51
CA HIS A 56 -6.91 -4.69 -12.82
C HIS A 56 -5.84 -4.67 -11.72
N LEU A 57 -5.73 -5.72 -10.91
CA LEU A 57 -4.66 -5.86 -9.92
C LEU A 57 -3.27 -5.79 -10.56
N ASN A 58 -3.07 -6.48 -11.68
CA ASN A 58 -1.81 -6.47 -12.43
C ASN A 58 -1.51 -5.09 -13.02
N PHE A 59 -2.53 -4.43 -13.58
CA PHE A 59 -2.42 -3.06 -14.08
C PHE A 59 -1.96 -2.10 -12.96
N TRP A 60 -2.61 -2.16 -11.80
CA TRP A 60 -2.26 -1.30 -10.66
C TRP A 60 -0.88 -1.63 -10.08
N ALA A 61 -0.53 -2.91 -9.99
CA ALA A 61 0.81 -3.35 -9.58
C ALA A 61 1.91 -2.80 -10.51
N GLY A 62 1.64 -2.72 -11.81
CA GLY A 62 2.54 -2.11 -12.79
C GLY A 62 2.74 -0.59 -12.64
N LYS A 63 1.94 0.08 -11.79
CA LYS A 63 2.08 1.51 -11.45
C LYS A 63 2.84 1.75 -10.15
N MET A 64 3.33 0.70 -9.49
CA MET A 64 4.00 0.81 -8.19
C MET A 64 5.19 1.79 -8.25
N PRO A 65 5.20 2.85 -7.42
CA PRO A 65 6.36 3.72 -7.27
C PRO A 65 7.56 2.98 -6.67
N ILE A 66 8.74 3.58 -6.75
CA ILE A 66 9.94 3.05 -6.07
C ILE A 66 9.63 2.94 -4.59
N ILE A 67 9.89 1.77 -3.99
CA ILE A 67 9.65 1.54 -2.57
C ILE A 67 10.60 2.46 -1.77
N PRO A 68 10.08 3.39 -0.94
CA PRO A 68 10.90 4.23 -0.09
C PRO A 68 11.64 3.39 0.96
N ASN A 69 12.71 3.94 1.52
CA ASN A 69 13.37 3.28 2.64
C ASN A 69 12.41 3.16 3.85
N PRO A 70 12.60 2.16 4.73
CA PRO A 70 11.69 1.91 5.85
C PRO A 70 11.52 3.09 6.82
N LEU A 71 12.57 3.88 7.06
CA LEU A 71 12.50 5.05 7.94
C LEU A 71 11.54 6.11 7.39
N ASN A 72 11.59 6.38 6.09
CA ASN A 72 10.65 7.30 5.44
C ASN A 72 9.20 6.78 5.50
N LEU A 73 8.98 5.47 5.36
CA LEU A 73 7.65 4.88 5.49
C LEU A 73 7.10 5.03 6.90
N VAL A 74 7.92 4.79 7.93
CA VAL A 74 7.54 4.99 9.33
C VAL A 74 7.23 6.46 9.60
N ASN A 75 8.07 7.38 9.15
CA ASN A 75 7.85 8.82 9.31
C ASN A 75 6.59 9.28 8.60
N GLY A 76 6.39 8.85 7.34
CA GLY A 76 5.18 9.18 6.57
C GLY A 76 3.90 8.65 7.23
N TYR A 77 3.92 7.43 7.75
CA TYR A 77 2.78 6.84 8.46
C TYR A 77 2.48 7.55 9.79
N ASN A 78 3.51 7.87 10.57
CA ASN A 78 3.36 8.62 11.82
C ASN A 78 2.80 10.03 11.57
N LEU A 79 3.28 10.70 10.52
CA LEU A 79 2.74 11.99 10.11
C LEU A 79 1.28 11.87 9.64
N TYR A 80 0.96 10.88 8.81
CA TYR A 80 -0.43 10.65 8.39
C TYR A 80 -1.35 10.49 9.61
N LYS A 81 -0.93 9.70 10.61
CA LYS A 81 -1.69 9.51 11.86
C LYS A 81 -1.88 10.80 12.63
N SER A 82 -0.84 11.62 12.79
CA SER A 82 -0.95 12.90 13.52
C SER A 82 -1.81 13.93 12.79
N GLU A 83 -1.90 13.83 11.46
CA GLU A 83 -2.70 14.71 10.60
C GLU A 83 -4.17 14.26 10.44
N LEU A 84 -4.54 13.04 10.86
CA LEU A 84 -5.90 12.52 10.78
C LEU A 84 -6.98 13.47 11.34
N PRO A 85 -6.82 14.09 12.53
CA PRO A 85 -7.83 15.02 13.06
C PRO A 85 -8.06 16.21 12.13
N LYS A 86 -7.00 16.75 11.53
CA LYS A 86 -7.09 17.86 10.58
C LYS A 86 -7.75 17.41 9.27
N MET A 87 -7.37 16.25 8.74
CA MET A 87 -7.99 15.68 7.54
C MET A 87 -9.49 15.44 7.70
N ARG A 88 -9.96 15.01 8.88
CA ARG A 88 -11.39 14.82 9.15
C ARG A 88 -12.19 16.12 9.05
N GLY A 89 -11.57 17.27 9.32
CA GLY A 89 -12.20 18.59 9.18
C GLY A 89 -12.24 19.14 7.76
N LEU A 90 -11.58 18.50 6.79
CA LEU A 90 -11.57 18.95 5.40
C LEU A 90 -12.84 18.49 4.67
N SER A 91 -13.42 19.39 3.87
CA SER A 91 -14.78 19.25 3.34
C SER A 91 -14.94 18.22 2.21
N ASN A 92 -13.88 17.96 1.43
CA ASN A 92 -13.89 17.08 0.27
C ASN A 92 -12.81 16.00 0.43
N ASP A 93 -13.15 14.78 0.03
CA ASP A 93 -12.27 13.62 0.17
C ASP A 93 -10.98 13.74 -0.65
N LYS A 94 -11.05 14.23 -1.88
CA LYS A 94 -9.88 14.52 -2.72
C LYS A 94 -8.99 15.61 -2.12
N VAL A 95 -9.57 16.59 -1.42
CA VAL A 95 -8.79 17.57 -0.64
C VAL A 95 -8.02 16.88 0.48
N LYS A 96 -8.60 15.89 1.17
CA LYS A 96 -7.90 15.09 2.20
C LYS A 96 -6.73 14.31 1.60
N HIS A 97 -6.95 13.63 0.49
CA HIS A 97 -5.92 12.86 -0.22
C HIS A 97 -4.77 13.75 -0.71
N CYS A 98 -5.09 14.90 -1.30
CA CYS A 98 -4.12 15.91 -1.69
C CYS A 98 -3.33 16.44 -0.48
N TYR A 99 -4.03 16.82 0.59
CA TYR A 99 -3.40 17.33 1.80
C TYR A 99 -2.43 16.33 2.41
N ALA A 100 -2.84 15.06 2.54
CA ALA A 100 -1.98 13.99 3.03
C ALA A 100 -0.70 13.83 2.19
N GLY A 101 -0.84 13.84 0.86
CA GLY A 101 0.31 13.79 -0.05
C GLY A 101 1.29 14.94 0.14
N CYS A 102 0.78 16.17 0.30
CA CYS A 102 1.59 17.37 0.56
C CYS A 102 2.34 17.28 1.88
N ARG A 103 1.66 16.91 2.97
CA ARG A 103 2.28 16.79 4.29
C ARG A 103 3.34 15.69 4.33
N ILE A 104 3.04 14.51 3.80
CA ILE A 104 4.00 13.41 3.75
C ILE A 104 5.24 13.83 2.95
N ALA A 105 5.06 14.50 1.80
CA ALA A 105 6.19 14.95 0.99
C ALA A 105 7.07 16.02 1.66
N GLN A 106 6.48 16.91 2.48
CA GLN A 106 7.22 17.93 3.25
C GLN A 106 8.16 17.31 4.29
N GLU A 107 7.74 16.23 4.96
CA GLU A 107 8.52 15.59 6.02
C GLU A 107 9.46 14.50 5.50
N THR A 108 9.14 13.92 4.35
CA THR A 108 9.88 12.77 3.81
C THR A 108 10.35 13.04 2.38
N SER A 109 9.58 12.64 1.38
CA SER A 109 9.84 12.91 -0.03
C SER A 109 8.58 12.70 -0.86
N GLN A 110 8.57 13.31 -2.05
CA GLN A 110 7.52 13.08 -3.05
C GLN A 110 7.34 11.58 -3.35
N ASN A 111 8.44 10.81 -3.43
CA ASN A 111 8.36 9.37 -3.70
C ASN A 111 7.65 8.61 -2.56
N THR A 112 7.88 9.01 -1.31
CA THR A 112 7.21 8.41 -0.14
C THR A 112 5.71 8.67 -0.16
N ALA A 113 5.31 9.91 -0.42
CA ALA A 113 3.89 10.26 -0.55
C ALA A 113 3.20 9.50 -1.69
N ASN A 114 3.85 9.41 -2.86
CA ASN A 114 3.34 8.64 -4.00
C ASN A 114 3.20 7.15 -3.67
N TYR A 115 4.20 6.55 -3.03
CA TYR A 115 4.14 5.14 -2.64
C TYR A 115 3.00 4.89 -1.65
N MET A 116 2.86 5.74 -0.63
CA MET A 116 1.77 5.60 0.36
C MET A 116 0.39 5.75 -0.27
N GLY A 117 0.21 6.72 -1.18
CA GLY A 117 -1.03 6.87 -1.94
C GLY A 117 -1.33 5.63 -2.79
N TRP A 118 -0.32 5.10 -3.51
CA TRP A 118 -0.48 3.87 -4.29
C TRP A 118 -0.82 2.66 -3.42
N TYR A 119 -0.18 2.56 -2.25
CA TYR A 119 -0.38 1.45 -1.33
C TYR A 119 -1.79 1.44 -0.73
N LYS A 120 -2.33 2.60 -0.32
CA LYS A 120 -3.72 2.71 0.15
C LYS A 120 -4.69 2.25 -0.92
N GLU A 121 -4.58 2.76 -2.15
CA GLU A 121 -5.47 2.33 -3.23
C GLU A 121 -5.33 0.83 -3.54
N ARG A 122 -4.10 0.30 -3.44
CA ARG A 122 -3.90 -1.14 -3.59
C ARG A 122 -4.59 -1.92 -2.47
N GLN A 123 -4.57 -1.43 -1.23
CA GLN A 123 -5.29 -2.06 -0.13
C GLN A 123 -6.79 -2.05 -0.38
N ASP A 124 -7.36 -0.92 -0.80
CA ASP A 124 -8.78 -0.82 -1.16
C ASP A 124 -9.16 -1.73 -2.34
N LEU A 125 -8.20 -2.15 -3.17
CA LEU A 125 -8.46 -3.16 -4.20
C LEU A 125 -8.50 -4.58 -3.67
N ILE A 126 -7.83 -4.90 -2.56
CA ILE A 126 -7.55 -6.29 -2.13
C ILE A 126 -8.09 -6.62 -0.74
N ASP A 127 -8.66 -5.66 -0.01
CA ASP A 127 -9.19 -5.87 1.34
C ASP A 127 -10.59 -6.50 1.35
N CYS A 128 -11.22 -6.63 0.18
CA CYS A 128 -12.49 -7.32 -0.03
C CYS A 128 -13.62 -6.71 0.80
N ASN A 129 -13.51 -5.42 1.11
CA ASN A 129 -14.43 -4.72 1.99
C ASN A 129 -15.28 -3.76 1.15
N PRO A 130 -16.60 -3.96 1.03
CA PRO A 130 -17.45 -3.13 0.20
C PRO A 130 -17.60 -1.67 0.69
N ASN A 131 -17.09 -1.35 1.88
CA ASN A 131 -17.11 0.00 2.45
C ASN A 131 -15.84 0.81 2.14
N THR A 132 -14.76 0.14 1.76
CA THR A 132 -13.59 0.75 1.15
C THR A 132 -13.73 0.58 -0.36
N ARG A 133 -13.12 1.46 -1.13
CA ARG A 133 -13.20 1.36 -2.59
C ARG A 133 -12.00 2.02 -3.21
N PHE A 134 -11.42 1.32 -4.16
CA PHE A 134 -10.41 1.89 -5.02
C PHE A 134 -10.97 3.08 -5.79
N GLU A 135 -10.33 4.23 -5.65
CA GLU A 135 -10.62 5.43 -6.42
C GLU A 135 -9.33 5.97 -7.01
N HIS A 136 -9.10 5.77 -8.32
CA HIS A 136 -7.90 6.28 -8.97
C HIS A 136 -7.70 7.80 -8.76
N GLN A 137 -8.79 8.56 -8.61
CA GLN A 137 -8.73 9.99 -8.31
C GLN A 137 -8.15 10.31 -6.92
N ASP A 138 -8.28 9.42 -5.93
CA ASP A 138 -7.63 9.56 -4.62
C ASP A 138 -6.11 9.50 -4.76
N TYR A 139 -5.60 8.54 -5.52
CA TYR A 139 -4.17 8.47 -5.84
C TYR A 139 -3.71 9.70 -6.61
N ILE A 140 -4.46 10.15 -7.62
CA ILE A 140 -4.12 11.35 -8.40
C ILE A 140 -4.06 12.58 -7.48
N ALA A 141 -5.02 12.73 -6.56
CA ALA A 141 -5.03 13.81 -5.60
C ALA A 141 -3.80 13.74 -4.67
N THR A 142 -3.49 12.57 -4.11
CA THR A 142 -2.28 12.37 -3.30
C THR A 142 -0.99 12.67 -4.08
N ALA A 143 -0.89 12.21 -5.32
CA ALA A 143 0.27 12.46 -6.18
C ALA A 143 0.39 13.93 -6.60
N TYR A 144 -0.73 14.65 -6.73
CA TYR A 144 -0.73 16.10 -6.91
C TYR A 144 -0.20 16.79 -5.66
N GLY A 145 -0.74 16.43 -4.49
CA GLY A 145 -0.27 16.92 -3.19
C GLY A 145 1.22 16.74 -2.99
N ALA A 146 1.74 15.56 -3.35
CA ALA A 146 3.16 15.22 -3.24
C ALA A 146 4.10 16.12 -4.07
N LYS A 147 3.59 16.80 -5.10
CA LYS A 147 4.34 17.73 -5.96
C LYS A 147 4.27 19.18 -5.47
N ILE A 148 3.34 19.50 -4.56
CA ILE A 148 3.19 20.85 -4.01
C ILE A 148 4.45 21.18 -3.20
N LYS A 149 5.12 22.27 -3.57
CA LYS A 149 6.29 22.80 -2.86
C LYS A 149 5.85 23.95 -1.96
N THR A 150 5.37 23.62 -0.78
CA THR A 150 5.02 24.60 0.26
C THR A 150 5.77 24.27 1.54
N ASN A 151 5.86 25.23 2.46
CA ASN A 151 6.58 25.06 3.73
C ASN A 151 5.64 24.96 4.94
N SER A 152 4.32 25.03 4.72
CA SER A 152 3.35 24.98 5.81
C SER A 152 2.18 24.05 5.51
N SER A 153 1.57 23.56 6.59
CA SER A 153 0.33 22.80 6.54
C SER A 153 -0.86 23.64 6.06
N ALA A 154 -0.90 24.95 6.36
CA ALA A 154 -1.95 25.85 5.89
C ALA A 154 -1.91 26.02 4.37
N ASP A 155 -0.72 26.17 3.79
CA ASP A 155 -0.54 26.28 2.35
C ASP A 155 -0.93 24.97 1.64
N CYS A 156 -0.61 23.81 2.22
CA CYS A 156 -1.09 22.52 1.69
C CYS A 156 -2.63 22.49 1.60
N VAL A 157 -3.35 22.90 2.65
CA VAL A 157 -4.82 22.95 2.62
C VAL A 157 -5.30 23.90 1.54
N HIS A 158 -4.77 25.13 1.53
CA HIS A 158 -5.18 26.16 0.58
C HIS A 158 -5.01 25.71 -0.88
N THR A 159 -3.82 25.22 -1.25
CA THR A 159 -3.55 24.74 -2.61
C THR A 159 -4.41 23.53 -2.97
N CYS A 160 -4.61 22.60 -2.03
CA CYS A 160 -5.47 21.43 -2.27
C CYS A 160 -6.95 21.79 -2.44
N GLU A 161 -7.46 22.74 -1.66
CA GLU A 161 -8.83 23.25 -1.84
C GLU A 161 -9.01 23.93 -3.19
N GLN A 162 -8.07 24.77 -3.62
CA GLN A 162 -8.13 25.39 -4.95
C GLN A 162 -8.16 24.35 -6.09
N ALA A 163 -7.41 23.26 -5.93
CA ALA A 163 -7.32 22.23 -6.96
C ALA A 163 -8.53 21.28 -6.98
N TRP A 164 -9.14 20.98 -5.83
CA TRP A 164 -10.06 19.85 -5.67
C TRP A 164 -11.44 20.17 -5.09
N LYS A 165 -11.70 21.38 -4.58
CA LYS A 165 -12.97 21.69 -3.90
C LYS A 165 -14.20 21.59 -4.80
N SER A 166 -14.05 21.76 -6.11
CA SER A 166 -15.13 21.70 -7.11
C SER A 166 -15.09 20.45 -8.00
N LYS A 167 -14.18 19.51 -7.72
CA LYS A 167 -14.04 18.24 -8.45
C LYS A 167 -14.62 17.10 -7.64
#